data_AF-W5VZP0-F1
#
_entry.id   AF-W5VZP0-F1
#
_cell.length_a   1.000
_cell.length_b   1.000
_cell.length_c   1.000
_cell.angle_alpha   90.00
_cell.angle_beta   90.00
_cell.angle_gamma   90.00
#
_symmetry.space_group_name_H-M   'P 1'
#
loop_
_entity.id
_entity.type
_entity.pdbx_description
1 polymer ?
#
loop_
_entity_poly.entity_id
_entity_poly.type
_entity_poly.pdbx_seq_one_letter_code
_entity_poly.pdbx_strand_id
1 'polypeptide(L)' 'MPDAAAALASITAAGVPVVQELREEPFGQRHFYRTDSSGTLVNVIEKI' A
#
# COMPACT_ATOMS: atom_id res chain seq x y z
N MET A 1 -5.35 -13.51 -2.25
CA MET A 1 -4.77 -12.41 -1.47
C MET A 1 -5.66 -11.19 -1.68
N PRO A 2 -5.92 -10.35 -0.66
CA PRO A 2 -6.63 -9.09 -0.87
C PRO A 2 -5.89 -8.21 -1.89
N ASP A 3 -6.64 -7.45 -2.69
CA ASP A 3 -6.10 -6.47 -3.63
C ASP A 3 -5.41 -5.29 -2.89
N ALA A 4 -4.71 -4.42 -3.62
CA ALA A 4 -3.95 -3.33 -3.01
C ALA A 4 -4.85 -2.33 -2.25
N ALA A 5 -6.11 -2.14 -2.65
CA ALA A 5 -7.04 -1.25 -1.96
C ALA A 5 -7.53 -1.87 -0.65
N ALA A 6 -7.86 -3.17 -0.65
CA ALA A 6 -8.24 -3.92 0.54
C ALA A 6 -7.09 -4.00 1.56
N ALA A 7 -5.85 -4.15 1.08
CA ALA A 7 -4.66 -4.08 1.93
C ALA A 7 -4.49 -2.69 2.56
N LEU A 8 -4.67 -1.61 1.79
CA LEU A 8 -4.59 -0.24 2.29
C LEU A 8 -5.64 0.01 3.38
N ALA A 9 -6.90 -0.38 3.16
CA ALA A 9 -7.97 -0.20 4.16
C ALA A 9 -7.64 -0.90 5.49
N SER A 10 -7.10 -2.12 5.42
CA SER A 10 -6.70 -2.89 6.61
C SER A 10 -5.53 -2.24 7.35
N ILE A 11 -4.54 -1.74 6.62
CA ILE A 11 -3.35 -1.07 7.17
C ILE A 11 -3.72 0.25 7.85
N THR A 12 -4.58 1.06 7.21
CA THR A 12 -5.08 2.31 7.80
C THR A 12 -5.90 2.03 9.06
N ALA A 13 -6.78 1.02 9.05
CA ALA A 13 -7.54 0.62 10.24
C ALA A 13 -6.66 0.15 11.40
N ALA A 14 -5.48 -0.42 11.09
CA ALA A 14 -4.48 -0.83 12.08
C ALA A 14 -3.59 0.33 12.57
N GLY A 15 -3.80 1.56 12.09
CA GLY A 15 -2.99 2.72 12.47
C GLY A 15 -1.56 2.70 11.94
N VAL A 16 -1.28 1.88 10.93
CA VAL A 16 0.05 1.80 10.32
C VAL A 16 0.26 3.03 9.42
N PRO A 17 1.41 3.74 9.53
CA PRO A 17 1.64 4.93 8.72
C PRO A 17 1.69 4.62 7.22
N VAL A 18 0.85 5.31 6.46
CA VAL A 18 0.86 5.31 4.99
C VAL A 18 1.65 6.53 4.54
N VAL A 19 2.75 6.30 3.82
CA VAL A 19 3.66 7.35 3.34
C VAL A 19 3.21 7.89 1.99
N GLN A 20 2.60 7.03 1.17
CA GLN A 20 2.00 7.41 -0.10
C GLN A 20 0.70 6.66 -0.26
N GLU A 21 -0.36 7.38 -0.58
CA GLU A 21 -1.68 6.81 -0.85
C GLU A 21 -1.67 5.90 -2.08
N LEU A 22 -2.78 5.17 -2.27
CA LEU A 22 -3.00 4.30 -3.42
C LEU A 22 -2.87 5.08 -4.72
N ARG A 23 -2.05 4.57 -5.64
CA ARG A 23 -1.88 5.11 -6.98
C ARG A 23 -2.02 4.01 -8.01
N GLU A 24 -2.59 4.39 -9.15
CA GLU A 24 -2.63 3.58 -10.35
C GLU A 24 -1.64 4.13 -11.35
N GLU A 25 -0.83 3.24 -11.90
CA GLU A 25 0.24 3.55 -12.81
C GLU A 25 -0.14 3.12 -14.23
N PRO A 26 0.23 3.91 -15.26
CA PRO A 26 -0.18 3.67 -16.65
C PRO A 26 0.35 2.35 -17.24
N PHE A 27 1.33 1.73 -16.58
CA PHE A 27 1.91 0.43 -16.95
C PHE A 27 1.19 -0.77 -16.30
N GLY A 28 -0.02 -0.59 -15.78
CA GLY A 28 -0.86 -1.69 -15.27
C GLY A 28 -0.49 -2.13 -13.87
N GLN A 29 -0.21 -1.18 -12.98
CA GLN A 29 0.05 -1.45 -11.57
C GLN A 29 -0.75 -0.53 -10.67
N ARG A 30 -1.11 -1.05 -9.50
CA ARG A 30 -1.67 -0.28 -8.41
C ARG A 30 -0.81 -0.49 -7.18
N HIS A 31 -0.39 0.59 -6.52
CA HIS A 31 0.46 0.47 -5.34
C HIS A 31 0.24 1.56 -4.30
N PHE A 32 0.74 1.32 -3.08
CA PHE A 32 0.89 2.33 -2.04
C PHE A 32 2.15 2.03 -1.21
N TYR A 33 2.61 3.04 -0.45
CA TYR A 33 3.76 2.89 0.43
C TYR A 33 3.35 3.04 1.89
N ARG A 34 3.87 2.17 2.74
CA ARG A 34 3.76 2.26 4.21
C ARG A 34 5.13 2.14 4.86
N THR A 35 5.23 2.51 6.12
CA THR A 35 6.40 2.21 6.96
C THR A 35 6.06 1.17 8.03
N ASP A 36 7.02 0.32 8.36
CA ASP A 36 6.95 -0.51 9.55
C ASP A 36 7.51 0.23 10.79
N SER A 37 7.44 -0.42 11.95
CA SER A 37 7.92 0.14 13.23
C SER A 37 9.43 0.39 13.28
N SER A 38 10.21 -0.24 12.39
CA SER A 38 11.65 -0.05 12.27
C SER A 38 12.01 1.06 11.28
N GLY A 39 11.01 1.66 10.62
CA GLY A 39 11.20 2.67 9.58
C GLY A 39 11.47 2.10 8.19
N THR A 40 11.30 0.78 7.97
CA THR A 40 11.44 0.20 6.62
C THR A 40 10.30 0.66 5.74
N LEU A 41 10.63 1.17 4.56
CA LEU A 41 9.63 1.49 3.54
C LEU A 41 9.19 0.20 2.84
N VAL A 42 7.89 -0.10 2.90
CA VAL A 42 7.29 -1.26 2.25
C VAL A 42 6.36 -0.79 1.14
N ASN A 43 6.59 -1.30 -0.07
CA ASN A 43 5.72 -1.08 -1.21
C ASN A 43 4.79 -2.28 -1.40
N VAL A 44 3.48 -2.04 -1.40
CA VAL A 44 2.48 -3.08 -1.69
C VAL A 44 1.97 -2.84 -3.10
N ILE A 45 2.22 -3.79 -3.99
CA ILE A 45 1.94 -3.68 -5.43
C ILE A 45 0.97 -4.78 -5.84
N GLU A 46 -0.03 -4.38 -6.63
CA GLU A 46 -0.93 -5.25 -7.36
C GLU A 46 -0.78 -4.99 -8.86
N LYS A 47 -0.83 -6.05 -9.67
CA LYS A 47 -0.91 -5.94 -11.12
C LYS A 47 -2.38 -5.83 -11.52
N ILE A 48 -2.72 -4.82 -12.33
CA ILE A 48 -4.08 -4.54 -12.82
C ILE A 48 -4.16 -4.61 -14.34
#